data_AF-A0A2T2S170-F1
#
_entry.id   AF-A0A2T2S170-F1
#
_cell.length_a   1.000
_cell.length_b   1.000
_cell.length_c   1.000
_cell.angle_alpha   90.00
_cell.angle_beta   90.00
_cell.angle_gamma   90.00
#
_symmetry.space_group_name_H-M   'P 1'
#
loop_
_entity.id
_entity.type
_entity.pdbx_description
1 polymer ?
#
loop_
_entity_poly.entity_id
_entity_poly.type
_entity_poly.pdbx_seq_one_letter_code
_entity_poly.pdbx_strand_id
1 'polypeptide(L)' 'MEQLGQFSAWDPGRRAPSKAERAAWQRERQRREVEAGYRQLAELCRLGETAAARRLAQRNPHWGYAIADGEVIAASEAPY' A
#
# COMPACT_ATOMS: atom_id res chain seq x y z
N MET A 1 -2.31 -30.78 15.55
CA MET A 1 -1.17 -29.97 15.07
C MET A 1 -0.93 -30.37 13.62
N GLU A 2 -1.58 -29.67 12.68
CA GLU A 2 -1.39 -29.94 11.25
C GLU A 2 -0.10 -29.27 10.78
N GLN A 3 0.81 -30.10 10.25
CA GLN A 3 2.10 -29.70 9.72
C GLN A 3 1.87 -28.89 8.44
N LEU A 4 2.27 -27.62 8.44
CA LEU A 4 2.36 -26.82 7.23
C LEU A 4 3.41 -27.48 6.32
N GLY A 5 2.90 -28.17 5.29
CA GLY A 5 3.70 -28.88 4.30
C GLY A 5 4.74 -27.97 3.68
N GLN A 6 6.00 -28.34 3.91
CA GLN A 6 7.18 -28.17 3.05
C GLN A 6 6.90 -27.44 1.72
N PHE A 7 6.85 -26.11 1.75
CA PHE A 7 6.76 -25.28 0.55
C PHE A 7 8.15 -25.17 -0.09
N SER A 8 8.51 -26.14 -0.92
CA SER A 8 9.72 -26.06 -1.75
C SER A 8 9.49 -25.12 -2.93
N ALA A 9 10.38 -24.15 -3.12
CA ALA A 9 10.39 -23.21 -4.25
C ALA A 9 10.59 -23.87 -5.64
N TRP A 10 10.74 -25.20 -5.67
CA TRP A 10 11.19 -26.01 -6.79
C TRP A 10 10.16 -27.04 -7.22
N ASP A 11 8.87 -26.73 -7.11
CA ASP A 11 7.82 -27.61 -7.63
C ASP A 11 7.88 -27.64 -9.17
N PRO A 12 8.23 -28.78 -9.80
CA PRO A 12 8.47 -28.86 -11.24
C PRO A 12 7.18 -28.75 -12.08
N GLY A 13 6.00 -28.67 -11.45
CA GLY A 13 4.71 -28.39 -12.10
C GLY A 13 4.32 -26.91 -12.10
N ARG A 14 5.10 -26.02 -11.46
CA ARG A 14 4.74 -24.61 -11.33
C ARG A 14 4.97 -23.86 -12.65
N ARG A 15 3.90 -23.70 -13.43
CA ARG A 15 3.93 -22.83 -14.63
C ARG A 15 4.37 -21.43 -14.22
N ALA A 16 5.40 -20.91 -14.87
CA ALA A 16 5.80 -19.52 -14.67
C ALA A 16 4.59 -18.61 -14.96
N PRO A 17 4.27 -17.67 -14.06
CA PRO A 17 3.09 -16.83 -14.24
C PRO A 17 3.19 -16.06 -15.55
N SER A 18 2.10 -16.11 -16.32
CA SER A 18 1.98 -15.40 -17.58
C SER A 18 2.20 -13.90 -17.37
N LYS A 19 2.50 -13.16 -18.45
CA LYS A 19 2.64 -11.70 -18.39
C LYS A 19 1.38 -11.04 -17.80
N ALA A 20 0.20 -11.58 -18.09
CA ALA A 20 -1.07 -11.12 -17.56
C ALA A 20 -1.20 -11.36 -16.05
N GLU A 21 -0.84 -12.55 -15.56
CA GLU A 21 -0.87 -12.89 -14.13
C GLU A 21 0.13 -12.05 -13.33
N ARG A 22 1.34 -11.84 -13.87
CA ARG A 22 2.33 -10.94 -13.24
C ARG A 22 1.80 -9.51 -13.14
N ALA A 23 1.16 -8.98 -14.19
CA ALA A 23 0.57 -7.66 -14.17
C ALA A 23 -0.60 -7.55 -13.17
N ALA A 24 -1.44 -8.58 -13.05
CA ALA A 24 -2.51 -8.63 -12.06
C ALA A 24 -1.95 -8.62 -10.63
N TRP A 25 -0.92 -9.41 -10.35
CA TRP A 25 -0.23 -9.42 -9.06
C TRP A 25 0.39 -8.08 -8.70
N GLN A 26 1.04 -7.41 -9.65
CA GLN A 26 1.61 -6.08 -9.42
C GLN A 26 0.53 -5.05 -9.08
N ARG A 27 -0.60 -5.07 -9.81
CA ARG A 27 -1.75 -4.19 -9.51
C ARG A 27 -2.35 -4.45 -8.13
N GLU A 28 -2.51 -5.72 -7.76
CA GLU A 28 -3.01 -6.10 -6.44
C GLU A 28 -2.06 -5.66 -5.32
N ARG A 29 -0.75 -5.86 -5.51
CA ARG A 29 0.27 -5.39 -4.57
C ARG A 29 0.21 -3.87 -4.40
N GLN A 30 0.11 -3.14 -5.51
CA GLN A 30 0.01 -1.69 -5.49
C GLN A 30 -1.26 -1.21 -4.78
N ARG A 31 -2.41 -1.85 -5.03
CA ARG A 31 -3.66 -1.53 -4.31
C ARG A 31 -3.52 -1.71 -2.79
N ARG A 32 -2.93 -2.83 -2.36
CA ARG A 32 -2.70 -3.09 -0.93
C ARG A 32 -1.76 -2.09 -0.30
N GLU A 33 -0.73 -1.68 -1.04
CA GLU A 33 0.22 -0.66 -0.59
C GLU A 33 -0.46 0.69 -0.39
N VAL A 34 -1.28 1.13 -1.36
CA VAL A 34 -2.06 2.37 -1.27
C VAL A 34 -3.01 2.33 -0.07
N GLU A 35 -3.74 1.22 0.10
CA GLU A 35 -4.67 1.06 1.22
C GLU A 35 -3.96 1.05 2.57
N ALA A 36 -2.81 0.39 2.68
CA ALA A 36 -1.97 0.42 3.88
C ALA A 36 -1.46 1.84 4.17
N GLY A 37 -1.06 2.57 3.12
CA GLY A 37 -0.66 3.98 3.20
C GLY A 37 -1.76 4.86 3.80
N TYR A 38 -3.00 4.72 3.32
CA TYR A 38 -4.15 5.43 3.89
C TYR A 38 -4.31 5.18 5.39
N ARG A 39 -4.30 3.91 5.81
CA ARG A 39 -4.47 3.55 7.23
C ARG A 39 -3.39 4.17 8.11
N GLN A 40 -2.14 4.15 7.65
CA GLN A 40 -1.02 4.72 8.38
C GLN A 40 -1.11 6.25 8.48
N LEU A 41 -1.52 6.92 7.40
CA LEU A 41 -1.76 8.37 7.40
C LEU A 41 -2.89 8.76 8.35
N ALA A 42 -4.00 8.02 8.32
CA ALA A 42 -5.15 8.24 9.20
C ALA A 42 -4.78 8.01 10.68
N GLU A 43 -3.97 7.00 10.98
CA GLU A 43 -3.48 6.77 12.33
C GLU A 43 -2.60 7.92 12.84
N LEU A 44 -1.67 8.42 12.02
CA LEU A 44 -0.84 9.57 12.37
C LEU A 44 -1.70 10.82 12.62
N CYS A 45 -2.71 11.04 11.79
CA CYS A 45 -3.67 12.13 11.98
C CYS A 45 -4.44 12.00 13.29
N ARG A 46 -4.93 10.80 13.61
CA ARG A 46 -5.60 10.50 14.89
C ARG A 46 -4.71 10.75 16.11
N LEU A 47 -3.40 10.52 15.98
CA LEU A 47 -2.42 10.79 17.04
C LEU A 47 -2.02 12.27 17.15
N GLY A 48 -2.52 13.14 16.26
CA GLY A 48 -2.10 14.55 16.17
C GLY A 48 -0.75 14.74 15.48
N GLU A 49 -0.16 13.68 14.93
CA GLU A 49 1.13 13.67 14.22
C GLU A 49 0.99 14.14 12.76
N THR A 50 0.25 15.23 12.55
CA THR A 50 -0.12 15.76 11.22
C THR A 50 1.11 16.08 10.36
N ALA A 51 2.19 16.58 10.98
CA ALA A 51 3.43 16.86 10.27
C ALA A 51 4.13 15.58 9.78
N ALA A 52 4.08 14.49 10.57
CA ALA A 52 4.61 13.20 10.17
C ALA A 52 3.75 12.58 9.05
N ALA A 53 2.42 12.67 9.17
CA ALA A 53 1.49 12.24 8.12
C ALA A 53 1.78 12.97 6.80
N ARG A 54 1.93 14.31 6.84
CA ARG A 54 2.21 15.11 5.64
C ARG A 54 3.54 14.71 4.98
N ARG A 55 4.61 14.53 5.76
CA ARG A 55 5.90 14.05 5.23
C ARG A 55 5.79 12.66 4.63
N LEU A 56 5.03 11.77 5.26
CA LEU A 56 4.84 10.40 4.76
C LEU A 56 4.09 10.39 3.43
N ALA A 57 3.03 11.18 3.30
CA ALA A 57 2.29 11.36 2.04
C ALA A 57 3.18 11.93 0.93
N GLN A 58 3.99 12.95 1.23
CA GLN A 58 4.93 13.55 0.27
C GLN A 58 6.01 12.58 -0.22
N ARG A 59 6.45 11.64 0.62
CA ARG A 59 7.42 10.60 0.23
C ARG A 59 6.81 9.49 -0.61
N ASN A 60 5.47 9.37 -0.62
CA ASN A 60 4.74 8.34 -1.33
C ASN A 60 3.64 8.95 -2.22
N PRO A 61 4.00 9.77 -3.22
CA PRO A 61 3.02 10.47 -4.06
C PRO A 61 2.14 9.50 -4.88
N HIS A 62 2.62 8.27 -5.12
CA HIS A 62 1.86 7.22 -5.80
C HIS A 62 0.66 6.70 -4.99
N TRP A 63 0.57 7.02 -3.70
CA TRP A 63 -0.62 6.72 -2.90
C TRP A 63 -1.81 7.62 -3.22
N GLY A 64 -1.58 8.81 -3.80
CA GLY A 64 -2.65 9.73 -4.18
C GLY A 64 -3.36 10.40 -3.00
N TYR A 65 -2.71 10.45 -1.82
CA TYR A 65 -3.24 11.10 -0.62
C TYR A 65 -2.42 12.33 -0.23
N ALA A 66 -3.07 13.26 0.44
CA ALA A 66 -2.46 14.42 1.08
C ALA A 66 -3.08 14.66 2.46
N ILE A 67 -2.46 15.54 3.24
CA ILE A 67 -2.93 15.90 4.58
C ILE A 67 -3.32 17.37 4.61
N ALA A 68 -4.57 17.63 4.95
CA ALA A 68 -5.16 18.96 5.16
C ALA A 68 -5.96 18.94 6.45
N ASP A 69 -5.79 19.98 7.29
CA ASP A 69 -6.53 20.16 8.55
C ASP A 69 -6.53 18.95 9.51
N GLY A 70 -5.49 18.10 9.44
CA GLY A 70 -5.42 16.90 10.26
C GLY A 70 -6.23 15.71 9.71
N GLU A 71 -6.65 15.77 8.46
CA GLU A 71 -7.40 14.71 7.78
C GLU A 71 -6.67 14.24 6.51
N VAL A 72 -6.94 13.00 6.13
CA VAL A 72 -6.43 12.41 4.89
C VAL A 72 -7.42 12.73 3.77
N ILE A 73 -6.94 13.43 2.74
CA ILE A 73 -7.74 13.83 1.56
C ILE A 73 -7.09 13.31 0.29
N ALA A 74 -7.81 13.36 -0.84
CA ALA A 74 -7.20 13.06 -2.13
C ALA A 74 -6.14 14.12 -2.46
N ALA A 75 -5.00 13.71 -3.02
CA ALA A 75 -3.94 14.64 -3.40
C ALA A 75 -4.40 15.68 -4.44
N SER A 76 -5.44 15.38 -5.21
CA SER A 76 -6.08 16.31 -6.15
C SER A 76 -6.90 17.42 -5.47
N GLU A 77 -7.26 17.25 -4.20
CA GLU A 77 -8.10 18.17 -3.43
C GLU A 77 -7.29 19.00 -2.43
N ALA A 78 -5.97 18.76 -2.33
CA ALA A 78 -5.12 19.44 -1.37
C ALA A 78 -4.87 20.91 -1.76
N PRO A 79 -5.09 21.86 -0.83
CA PRO A 79 -4.68 23.25 -1.07
C PRO A 79 -3.15 23.32 -1.20
N TYR A 80 -2.70 24.00 -2.26
CA TYR A 80 -1.29 24.22 -2.60
C TYR A 80 -0.51 24.92 -1.49
#